data_AF-A0A5B9ECB7-F1
#
_entry.id   AF-A0A5B9ECB7-F1
#
_cell.length_a   1.000
_cell.length_b   1.000
_cell.length_c   1.000
_cell.angle_alpha   90.00
_cell.angle_beta   90.00
_cell.angle_gamma   90.00
#
_symmetry.space_group_name_H-M   'P 1'
#
loop_
_entity.id
_entity.type
_entity.pdbx_description
1 polymer ?
#
loop_
_entity_poly.entity_id
_entity_poly.type
_entity_poly.pdbx_seq_one_letter_code
_entity_poly.pdbx_strand_id
1 'polypeptide(L)'
;MFSAEGGSMSSDSMSPDSMSPDSMTPDSIPQMTPGYRLHPTQDVVLIPEGVLELSGPSRDILLEVDGRRTVREIVHNLAAKYEGADENEMLDDVVALLGRLAERGVLQG
;
A
#
# COMPACT_ATOMS: atom_id res chain seq x y z
N MET A 1 -0.76 19.01 -58.21
CA MET A 1 -0.94 17.55 -58.19
C MET A 1 -0.23 17.03 -56.96
N PHE A 2 -0.88 16.10 -56.26
CA PHE A 2 -0.62 15.54 -54.93
C PHE A 2 -1.21 16.30 -53.72
N SER A 3 -2.28 15.66 -53.26
CA SER A 3 -3.15 15.91 -52.12
C SER A 3 -2.74 15.01 -50.95
N ALA A 4 -3.21 15.39 -49.76
CA ALA A 4 -3.39 14.58 -48.54
C ALA A 4 -2.07 14.07 -47.92
N GLU A 5 -1.87 13.99 -46.61
CA GLU A 5 -2.74 13.45 -45.55
C GLU A 5 -2.39 14.25 -44.26
N GLY A 6 -3.33 14.76 -43.47
CA GLY A 6 -4.37 13.98 -42.82
C GLY A 6 -3.79 13.37 -41.54
N GLY A 7 -3.72 14.15 -40.47
CA GLY A 7 -3.17 13.69 -39.18
C GLY A 7 -3.46 14.65 -38.03
N SER A 8 -4.71 15.09 -37.92
CA SER A 8 -5.29 15.57 -36.66
C SER A 8 -6.11 14.42 -36.11
N MET A 9 -5.77 13.94 -34.91
CA MET A 9 -6.43 12.90 -34.06
C MET A 9 -5.29 12.31 -33.19
N SER A 10 -5.27 12.32 -31.86
CA SER A 10 -6.34 12.36 -30.85
C SER A 10 -5.74 12.98 -29.58
N SER A 11 -6.47 13.87 -28.89
CA SER A 11 -7.20 13.54 -27.66
C SER A 11 -6.29 12.91 -26.63
N ASP A 12 -5.85 13.69 -25.65
CA ASP A 12 -6.57 13.80 -24.37
C ASP A 12 -6.32 12.57 -23.49
N SER A 13 -6.15 12.84 -22.20
CA SER A 13 -6.04 11.87 -21.13
C SER A 13 -4.68 11.18 -20.94
N MET A 14 -3.65 11.99 -20.68
CA MET A 14 -3.02 11.80 -19.37
C MET A 14 -4.06 12.27 -18.36
N SER A 15 -4.99 11.39 -17.99
CA SER A 15 -5.81 11.66 -16.81
C SER A 15 -4.85 11.52 -15.63
N PRO A 16 -4.55 12.60 -14.87
CA PRO A 16 -4.03 12.42 -13.51
C PRO A 16 -5.10 11.82 -12.57
N ASP A 17 -6.30 11.50 -13.10
CA ASP A 17 -7.45 10.91 -12.42
C ASP A 17 -7.27 9.41 -12.14
N SER A 18 -6.16 9.06 -11.50
CA SER A 18 -6.07 7.88 -10.62
C SER A 18 -5.05 8.10 -9.51
N MET A 19 -4.77 9.36 -9.14
CA MET A 19 -4.50 9.67 -7.75
C MET A 19 -5.80 9.42 -6.98
N SER A 20 -6.11 8.15 -6.73
CA SER A 20 -6.96 7.80 -5.60
C SER A 20 -6.31 8.47 -4.40
N PRO A 21 -6.98 9.39 -3.69
CA PRO A 21 -6.41 10.07 -2.51
C PRO A 21 -6.15 9.11 -1.33
N ASP A 22 -6.40 7.81 -1.53
CA ASP A 22 -6.19 6.69 -0.62
C ASP A 22 -5.03 5.75 -1.04
N SER A 23 -4.32 6.09 -2.14
CA SER A 23 -3.16 5.29 -2.57
C SER A 23 -2.00 5.52 -1.63
N MET A 24 -1.78 4.57 -0.72
CA MET A 24 -0.60 4.51 0.13
C MET A 24 0.66 4.70 -0.72
N THR A 25 1.58 5.56 -0.29
CA THR A 25 2.83 5.86 -1.02
C THR A 25 4.04 5.32 -0.26
N PRO A 26 5.21 5.12 -0.90
CA PRO A 26 6.42 4.69 -0.21
C PRO A 26 6.87 5.66 0.90
N ASP A 27 6.50 6.94 0.79
CA ASP A 27 6.81 8.00 1.74
C ASP A 27 5.66 8.24 2.75
N SER A 28 4.53 7.53 2.63
CA SER A 28 3.44 7.56 3.62
C SER A 28 3.91 6.96 4.95
N ILE A 29 3.37 7.47 6.05
CA ILE A 29 3.60 6.94 7.41
C ILE A 29 2.35 6.18 7.80
N PRO A 30 2.25 4.87 7.50
CA PRO A 30 1.06 4.08 7.82
C PRO A 30 0.85 4.03 9.33
N GLN A 31 -0.40 4.15 9.75
CA GLN A 31 -0.80 4.10 11.15
C GLN A 31 -2.07 3.26 11.27
N MET A 32 -2.19 2.46 12.34
CA MET A 32 -3.45 1.78 12.63
C MET A 32 -4.54 2.78 13.00
N THR A 33 -5.71 2.64 12.36
CA THR A 33 -6.88 3.45 12.66
C THR A 33 -7.32 3.26 14.12
N PRO A 34 -7.78 4.32 14.82
CA PRO A 34 -8.22 4.20 16.21
C PRO A 34 -9.30 3.12 16.38
N GLY A 35 -9.10 2.23 17.35
CA GLY A 35 -10.01 1.11 17.61
C GLY A 35 -9.65 -0.18 16.87
N TYR A 36 -8.78 -0.12 15.85
CA TYR A 36 -8.23 -1.30 15.19
C TYR A 36 -7.01 -1.79 15.97
N ARG A 37 -6.92 -3.10 16.21
CA ARG A 37 -5.83 -3.71 16.99
C ARG A 37 -5.35 -4.99 16.34
N LEU A 38 -4.05 -5.14 16.12
CA LEU A 38 -3.47 -6.40 15.68
C LEU A 38 -3.51 -7.42 16.82
N HIS A 39 -3.96 -8.65 16.54
CA HIS A 39 -3.96 -9.71 17.54
C HIS A 39 -2.51 -10.20 17.81
N PRO A 40 -2.12 -10.44 19.08
CA PRO A 40 -0.72 -10.74 19.41
C PRO A 40 -0.22 -12.06 18.82
N THR A 41 -1.09 -13.06 18.67
CA THR A 41 -0.70 -14.43 18.27
C THR A 41 -1.45 -14.99 17.06
N GLN A 42 -2.41 -14.25 16.52
CA GLN A 42 -3.23 -14.70 15.40
C GLN A 42 -3.08 -13.71 14.26
N ASP A 43 -3.24 -14.19 13.04
CA ASP A 43 -3.23 -13.39 11.81
C ASP A 43 -4.58 -12.70 11.63
N VAL A 44 -5.00 -11.91 12.63
CA VAL A 44 -6.25 -11.16 12.57
C VAL A 44 -6.08 -9.75 13.12
N VAL A 45 -6.81 -8.80 12.52
CA VAL A 45 -7.01 -7.46 13.06
C VAL A 45 -8.38 -7.44 13.74
N LEU A 46 -8.38 -7.07 15.01
CA LEU A 46 -9.58 -6.79 15.79
C LEU A 46 -10.12 -5.43 15.34
N ILE A 47 -11.37 -5.42 14.91
CA ILE A 47 -12.10 -4.21 14.48
C ILE A 47 -13.36 -4.07 15.33
N PRO A 48 -13.96 -2.88 15.46
CA PRO A 48 -15.17 -2.71 16.30
C PRO A 48 -16.32 -3.64 15.88
N GLU A 49 -16.45 -3.91 14.58
CA GLU A 49 -17.50 -4.76 14.02
C GLU A 49 -17.19 -6.27 14.07
N GLY A 50 -15.98 -6.68 14.48
CA GLY A 50 -15.58 -8.10 14.49
C GLY A 50 -14.07 -8.34 14.33
N VAL A 51 -13.72 -9.30 13.46
CA VAL A 51 -12.32 -9.65 13.15
C VAL A 51 -12.09 -9.67 11.65
N LEU A 52 -10.93 -9.18 11.23
CA LEU A 52 -10.46 -9.19 9.85
C LEU A 52 -9.28 -10.14 9.75
N GLU A 53 -9.42 -11.22 8.99
CA GLU A 53 -8.35 -12.18 8.78
C GLU A 53 -7.27 -11.59 7.86
N LEU A 54 -6.03 -11.74 8.29
CA LEU A 54 -4.83 -11.40 7.56
C LEU A 54 -4.31 -12.67 6.87
N SER A 55 -3.81 -12.50 5.65
CA SER A 55 -3.26 -13.60 4.86
C SER A 55 -1.77 -13.40 4.62
N GLY A 56 -1.00 -14.48 4.72
CA GLY A 56 0.43 -14.47 4.37
C GLY A 56 1.27 -13.49 5.21
N PRO A 57 2.19 -12.72 4.60
CA PRO A 57 3.14 -11.86 5.32
C PRO A 57 2.49 -10.57 5.88
N SER A 58 1.18 -10.40 5.72
CA SER A 58 0.48 -9.18 6.12
C SER A 58 0.63 -8.86 7.60
N ARG A 59 0.69 -9.90 8.45
CA ARG A 59 0.89 -9.73 9.90
C ARG A 59 2.28 -9.17 10.21
N ASP A 60 3.34 -9.72 9.63
CA ASP A 60 4.72 -9.25 9.84
C ASP A 60 4.91 -7.80 9.38
N ILE A 61 4.28 -7.43 8.26
CA ILE A 61 4.28 -6.05 7.77
C ILE A 61 3.56 -5.13 8.77
N LEU A 62 2.37 -5.52 9.23
CA LEU A 62 1.60 -4.74 10.21
C LEU A 62 2.27 -4.64 11.58
N LEU A 63 3.13 -5.58 11.95
CA LEU A 63 3.94 -5.49 13.18
C LEU A 63 4.99 -4.37 13.13
N GLU A 64 5.44 -3.99 11.93
CA GLU A 64 6.37 -2.88 11.73
C GLU A 64 5.66 -1.52 11.62
N VAL A 65 4.33 -1.52 11.44
CA VAL A 65 3.52 -0.29 11.36
C VAL A 65 3.33 0.28 12.75
N ASP A 66 4.17 1.26 13.10
CA ASP A 66 4.17 1.94 14.40
C ASP A 66 3.60 3.37 14.35
N GLY A 67 3.22 3.85 13.16
CA GLY A 67 2.74 5.21 12.93
C GLY A 67 3.84 6.27 12.94
N ARG A 68 5.12 5.88 12.89
CA ARG A 68 6.26 6.82 12.91
C ARG A 68 7.19 6.66 11.71
N ARG A 69 7.35 5.42 11.21
CA ARG A 69 8.21 5.10 10.08
C ARG A 69 7.44 5.18 8.76
N THR A 70 8.14 5.57 7.71
CA THR A 70 7.59 5.52 6.35
C THR A 70 7.52 4.08 5.84
N VAL A 71 6.71 3.82 4.80
CA VAL A 71 6.65 2.50 4.16
C VAL A 71 8.04 2.05 3.69
N ARG A 72 8.85 2.95 3.13
CA ARG A 72 10.23 2.67 2.73
C ARG A 72 11.09 2.18 3.89
N GLU A 73 11.01 2.82 5.06
CA GLU A 73 11.75 2.39 6.25
C GLU A 73 11.27 1.04 6.78
N ILE A 74 9.96 0.77 6.71
CA ILE A 74 9.38 -0.53 7.07
C ILE A 74 9.94 -1.62 6.15
N VAL A 75 9.91 -1.39 4.83
CA VAL A 75 10.42 -2.32 3.82
C VAL A 75 11.92 -2.56 4.00
N HIS A 76 12.70 -1.51 4.29
CA HIS A 76 14.12 -1.65 4.57
C HIS A 76 14.39 -2.55 5.80
N ASN A 77 13.61 -2.39 6.87
CA ASN A 77 13.71 -3.26 8.05
C ASN A 77 13.28 -4.70 7.76
N LEU A 78 12.26 -4.89 6.93
CA LEU A 78 11.82 -6.22 6.49
C LEU A 78 12.88 -6.88 5.58
N ALA A 79 13.47 -6.15 4.64
CA ALA A 79 14.56 -6.62 3.79
C ALA A 79 15.77 -7.11 4.61
N ALA A 80 16.10 -6.39 5.68
CA ALA A 80 17.15 -6.80 6.59
C ALA A 80 16.82 -8.10 7.37
N LYS A 81 15.53 -8.40 7.57
CA LYS A 81 15.07 -9.63 8.24
C LYS A 81 14.94 -10.82 7.29
N TYR A 82 14.56 -10.57 6.03
CA TYR A 82 14.38 -11.58 4.99
C TYR A 82 15.53 -11.50 3.98
N GLU A 83 16.63 -12.22 4.27
CA GLU A 83 17.79 -12.29 3.37
C GLU A 83 17.39 -12.78 1.97
N GLY A 84 17.67 -11.97 0.94
CA GLY A 84 17.46 -12.32 -0.47
C GLY A 84 16.18 -11.79 -1.11
N ALA A 85 15.34 -11.03 -0.39
CA ALA A 85 14.23 -10.30 -0.99
C ALA A 85 14.72 -9.02 -1.71
N ASP A 86 14.22 -8.76 -2.92
CA ASP A 86 14.47 -7.49 -3.61
C ASP A 86 13.66 -6.37 -2.94
N GLU A 87 14.34 -5.29 -2.53
CA GLU A 87 13.71 -4.19 -1.81
C GLU A 87 12.66 -3.48 -2.66
N ASN A 88 12.83 -3.39 -3.99
CA ASN A 88 11.87 -2.73 -4.87
C ASN A 88 10.63 -3.59 -5.11
N GLU A 89 10.80 -4.89 -5.32
CA GLU A 89 9.66 -5.81 -5.46
C GLU A 89 8.84 -5.84 -4.16
N MET A 90 9.51 -5.94 -3.01
CA MET A 90 8.85 -5.90 -1.71
C MET A 90 8.19 -4.55 -1.42
N LEU A 91 8.80 -3.44 -1.87
CA LEU A 91 8.18 -2.11 -1.71
C LEU A 91 6.83 -2.05 -2.43
N ASP A 92 6.75 -2.53 -3.67
CA ASP A 92 5.50 -2.53 -4.44
C ASP A 92 4.43 -3.42 -3.78
N ASP A 93 4.80 -4.64 -3.37
CA ASP A 93 3.91 -5.56 -2.66
C ASP A 93 3.41 -4.97 -1.32
N VAL A 94 4.30 -4.36 -0.54
CA VAL A 94 3.95 -3.75 0.75
C VAL A 94 3.06 -2.54 0.54
N VAL A 95 3.38 -1.66 -0.42
CA VAL A 95 2.54 -0.49 -0.75
C VAL A 95 1.15 -0.94 -1.19
N ALA A 96 1.05 -1.93 -2.08
CA ALA A 96 -0.21 -2.47 -2.54
C ALA A 96 -1.03 -3.10 -1.41
N LEU A 97 -0.38 -3.82 -0.50
CA LEU A 97 -1.03 -4.41 0.68
C LEU A 97 -1.56 -3.33 1.63
N LEU A 98 -0.71 -2.36 2.00
CA LEU A 98 -1.07 -1.30 2.94
C LEU A 98 -2.19 -0.43 2.35
N GLY A 99 -2.16 -0.15 1.05
CA GLY A 99 -3.24 0.52 0.33
C GLY A 99 -4.57 -0.24 0.47
N ARG A 100 -4.60 -1.55 0.23
CA ARG A 100 -5.83 -2.36 0.41
C ARG A 100 -6.35 -2.34 1.85
N LEU A 101 -5.47 -2.24 2.84
CA LEU A 101 -5.84 -2.13 4.24
C LEU A 101 -6.35 -0.72 4.58
N ALA A 102 -5.80 0.32 3.97
CA ALA A 102 -6.28 1.69 4.06
C ALA A 102 -7.69 1.83 3.46
N GLU A 103 -7.93 1.26 2.28
CA GLU A 103 -9.25 1.24 1.63
C GLU A 103 -10.33 0.56 2.50
N ARG A 104 -9.93 -0.36 3.37
CA ARG A 104 -10.81 -1.07 4.33
C ARG A 104 -10.95 -0.32 5.66
N GLY A 105 -10.33 0.84 5.81
CA GLY A 105 -10.29 1.66 7.01
C GLY A 105 -9.40 1.12 8.13
N VAL A 106 -8.58 0.10 7.87
CA VAL A 106 -7.69 -0.51 8.87
C VAL A 106 -6.49 0.38 9.17
N LEU A 107 -5.96 1.01 8.12
CA LEU A 107 -4.82 1.90 8.16
C LEU A 107 -5.19 3.29 7.66
N GLN A 108 -4.38 4.27 8.04
CA GLN A 108 -4.44 5.65 7.56
C GLN A 108 -3.01 6.20 7.43
N GLY A 109 -2.78 7.15 6.51
CA GLY A 109 -1.50 7.85 6.36
C GLY A 109 -1.10 8.16 4.93
#